data_AF-A0A7S3J7J0-F1
#
_entry.id   AF-A0A7S3J7J0-F1
#
_cell.length_a   1.000
_cell.length_b   1.000
_cell.length_c   1.000
_cell.angle_alpha   90.00
_cell.angle_beta   90.00
_cell.angle_gamma   90.00
#
_symmetry.space_group_name_H-M   'P 1'
#
loop_
_entity.id
_entity.type
_entity.pdbx_description
1 polymer ?
#
loop_
_entity_poly.entity_id
_entity_poly.type
_entity_poly.pdbx_seq_one_letter_code
_entity_poly.pdbx_strand_id
1 'polypeptide(L)'
;MNFLAGFFYFFYKDEENAFKAMFGLIQKFDLTELFNSTLPRLKLYFYVLDRLISMYLPDLHEHFKSEYITSSLFSSAWFITCFCNSISQQKTADLSENLLFFWDNFIVEGYTVIFKVAIILLRIFEEKLMPLSFEEMLNYIVEIP
;
A
#
# COMPACT_ATOMS: atom_id res chain seq x y z
N MET A 1 9.16 -4.55 -8.39
CA MET A 1 9.35 -3.21 -8.99
C MET A 1 8.60 -2.98 -10.31
N ASN A 2 8.14 -4.03 -11.01
CA ASN A 2 7.43 -3.89 -12.31
C ASN A 2 6.22 -2.95 -12.27
N PHE A 3 5.43 -2.94 -11.18
CA PHE A 3 4.29 -2.01 -11.03
C PHE A 3 4.71 -0.54 -11.02
N LEU A 4 5.81 -0.20 -10.35
CA LEU A 4 6.34 1.16 -10.32
C LEU A 4 6.85 1.59 -11.70
N ALA A 5 7.58 0.71 -12.39
CA ALA A 5 8.03 0.96 -13.76
C ALA A 5 6.84 1.15 -14.71
N GLY A 6 5.81 0.30 -14.61
CA GLY A 6 4.58 0.39 -15.39
C GLY A 6 3.81 1.68 -15.12
N PHE A 7 3.68 2.11 -13.86
CA PHE A 7 3.08 3.38 -13.48
C PHE A 7 3.80 4.56 -14.14
N PHE A 8 5.12 4.67 -13.98
CA PHE A 8 5.86 5.78 -14.59
C PHE A 8 5.79 5.75 -16.13
N TYR A 9 5.90 4.57 -16.75
CA TYR A 9 5.77 4.46 -18.20
C TYR A 9 4.38 4.86 -18.70
N PHE A 10 3.32 4.54 -17.96
CA PHE A 10 1.96 4.94 -18.31
C PHE A 10 1.80 6.47 -18.42
N PHE A 11 2.46 7.23 -17.53
CA PHE A 11 2.39 8.69 -17.54
C PHE A 11 3.36 9.34 -18.52
N TYR A 12 4.62 8.91 -18.54
CA TYR A 12 5.64 9.53 -19.39
C TYR A 12 5.57 9.06 -20.85
N LYS A 13 5.07 7.85 -21.11
CA LYS A 13 5.06 7.19 -22.44
C LYS A 13 6.44 7.20 -23.12
N ASP A 14 7.48 7.22 -22.32
CA ASP A 14 8.88 7.30 -22.73
C ASP A 14 9.71 6.51 -21.71
N GLU A 15 10.50 5.56 -22.21
CA GLU A 15 11.23 4.61 -21.37
C GLU A 15 12.33 5.30 -20.56
N GLU A 16 13.03 6.27 -21.15
CA GLU A 16 14.13 6.98 -20.50
C GLU A 16 13.62 7.82 -19.31
N ASN A 17 12.55 8.58 -19.52
CA ASN A 17 11.93 9.38 -18.48
C ASN A 17 11.29 8.51 -17.38
N ALA A 18 10.64 7.40 -17.75
CA ALA A 18 10.11 6.45 -16.78
C ALA A 18 11.23 5.85 -15.90
N PHE A 19 12.36 5.48 -16.51
CA PHE A 19 13.54 4.99 -15.79
C PHE A 19 14.11 6.06 -14.84
N LYS A 20 14.29 7.30 -15.33
CA LYS A 20 14.79 8.41 -14.51
C LYS A 20 13.88 8.70 -13.32
N ALA A 21 12.57 8.71 -13.51
CA ALA A 21 11.60 8.91 -12.43
C ALA A 21 11.67 7.78 -11.39
N MET A 22 11.70 6.53 -11.84
CA MET A 22 11.85 5.37 -10.95
C MET A 22 13.18 5.40 -10.19
N PHE A 23 14.28 5.74 -10.85
CA PHE A 23 15.59 5.87 -10.23
C PHE A 23 15.61 6.99 -9.18
N GLY A 24 15.06 8.16 -9.51
CA GLY A 24 14.91 9.27 -8.57
C GLY A 24 14.07 8.90 -7.35
N LEU A 25 13.02 8.10 -7.53
CA LEU A 25 12.21 7.57 -6.43
C LEU A 25 13.01 6.66 -5.49
N ILE A 26 13.77 5.72 -6.08
CA ILE A 26 14.62 4.79 -5.32
C ILE A 26 15.62 5.56 -4.48
N GLN A 27 16.27 6.58 -5.06
CA GLN A 27 17.24 7.41 -4.36
C GLN A 27 16.59 8.25 -3.26
N LYS A 28 15.45 8.89 -3.56
CA LYS A 28 14.77 9.79 -2.62
C LYS A 28 14.32 9.08 -1.34
N PHE A 29 13.79 7.87 -1.47
CA PHE A 29 13.22 7.14 -0.34
C PHE A 29 14.11 6.03 0.23
N ASP A 30 15.31 5.85 -0.33
CA ASP A 30 16.25 4.79 0.03
C ASP A 30 15.54 3.42 0.04
N LEU A 31 14.97 3.07 -1.12
CA LEU A 31 14.20 1.83 -1.26
C LEU A 31 15.07 0.57 -1.16
N THR A 32 16.39 0.71 -1.13
CA THR A 32 17.35 -0.40 -1.03
C THR A 32 17.10 -1.28 0.20
N GLU A 33 16.72 -0.69 1.34
CA GLU A 33 16.37 -1.45 2.54
C GLU A 33 14.98 -2.10 2.49
N LEU A 34 14.09 -1.59 1.64
CA LEU A 34 12.77 -2.16 1.41
C LEU A 34 12.85 -3.43 0.55
N PHE A 35 13.86 -3.54 -0.31
CA PHE A 35 14.06 -4.64 -1.27
C PHE A 35 15.23 -5.57 -0.91
N ASN A 36 15.87 -5.38 0.24
CA ASN A 36 16.92 -6.27 0.73
C ASN A 36 16.34 -7.66 1.04
N SER A 37 17.15 -8.73 0.94
CA SER A 37 16.74 -10.13 1.17
C SER A 37 16.09 -10.37 2.53
N THR A 38 16.39 -9.54 3.53
CA THR A 38 15.84 -9.64 4.88
C THR A 38 14.62 -8.74 5.13
N LEU A 39 14.30 -7.84 4.19
CA LEU A 39 13.18 -6.89 4.19
C LEU A 39 13.00 -6.13 5.53
N PRO A 40 14.08 -5.62 6.16
CA PRO A 40 14.02 -5.10 7.54
C PRO A 40 13.08 -3.91 7.65
N ARG A 41 13.10 -3.00 6.66
CA ARG A 41 12.26 -1.80 6.64
C ARG A 41 10.79 -2.13 6.44
N LEU A 42 10.49 -3.15 5.63
CA LEU A 42 9.12 -3.62 5.45
C LEU A 42 8.54 -4.24 6.73
N LYS A 43 9.34 -5.03 7.47
CA LYS A 43 8.92 -5.57 8.76
C LYS A 43 8.64 -4.47 9.79
N LEU A 44 9.45 -3.40 9.79
CA LEU A 44 9.17 -2.22 10.59
C LEU A 44 7.84 -1.56 10.19
N TYR A 45 7.55 -1.46 8.90
CA TYR A 45 6.29 -0.91 8.42
C TYR A 45 5.08 -1.74 8.84
N PHE A 46 5.17 -3.08 8.82
CA PHE A 46 4.12 -3.94 9.37
C PHE A 46 3.86 -3.63 10.85
N TYR A 47 4.93 -3.57 11.65
CA TYR A 47 4.80 -3.23 13.06
C TYR A 47 4.14 -1.86 13.26
N VAL A 48 4.57 -0.83 12.52
CA VAL A 48 3.97 0.52 12.59
C VAL A 48 2.50 0.48 12.19
N LEU A 49 2.14 -0.23 11.12
CA LEU A 49 0.76 -0.34 10.66
C LEU A 49 -0.13 -1.03 11.70
N ASP A 50 0.31 -2.17 12.27
CA ASP A 50 -0.43 -2.85 13.34
C ASP A 50 -0.65 -1.94 14.55
N ARG A 51 0.35 -1.13 14.91
CA ARG A 51 0.20 -0.12 15.98
C ARG A 51 -0.79 0.98 15.60
N LEU A 52 -0.79 1.46 14.37
CA LEU A 52 -1.73 2.46 13.91
C LEU A 52 -3.16 1.91 13.88
N ILE A 53 -3.37 0.67 13.41
CA ILE A 53 -4.68 0.00 13.44
C ILE A 53 -5.17 -0.07 14.90
N SER A 54 -4.30 -0.47 15.84
CA SER A 54 -4.67 -0.50 17.27
C SER A 54 -5.09 0.85 17.86
N MET A 55 -4.56 1.96 17.33
CA MET A 55 -4.85 3.30 17.83
C MET A 55 -6.08 3.92 17.18
N TYR A 56 -6.29 3.69 15.88
CA TYR A 56 -7.32 4.37 15.09
C TYR A 56 -8.54 3.50 14.80
N LEU A 57 -8.42 2.16 14.86
CA LEU A 57 -9.44 1.17 14.54
C LEU A 57 -9.40 0.03 15.60
N PRO A 58 -9.66 0.33 16.89
CA PRO A 58 -9.45 -0.62 17.97
C PRO A 58 -10.35 -1.86 17.86
N ASP A 59 -11.60 -1.72 17.39
CA ASP A 59 -12.53 -2.83 17.23
C ASP A 59 -12.07 -3.79 16.13
N LEU A 60 -11.70 -3.23 14.96
CA LEU A 60 -11.09 -4.00 13.88
C LEU A 60 -9.78 -4.65 14.31
N HIS A 61 -8.97 -3.97 15.14
CA HIS A 61 -7.73 -4.53 15.65
C HIS A 61 -7.95 -5.78 16.52
N GLU A 62 -8.94 -5.74 17.41
CA GLU A 62 -9.29 -6.90 18.23
C GLU A 62 -9.86 -8.04 17.39
N HIS A 63 -10.67 -7.73 16.36
CA HIS A 63 -11.13 -8.75 15.40
C HIS A 63 -9.98 -9.38 14.62
N PHE A 64 -9.02 -8.57 14.16
CA PHE A 64 -7.80 -9.07 13.51
C PHE A 64 -7.03 -10.00 14.44
N LYS A 65 -6.93 -9.68 15.74
CA LYS A 65 -6.29 -10.58 16.71
C LYS A 65 -7.03 -11.89 16.88
N SER A 66 -8.37 -11.87 16.98
CA SER A 66 -9.15 -13.12 17.13
C SER A 66 -9.03 -14.01 15.91
N GLU A 67 -8.91 -13.43 14.73
CA GLU A 67 -8.72 -14.14 13.47
C GLU A 67 -7.23 -14.40 13.14
N TYR A 68 -6.28 -14.06 14.01
CA TYR A 68 -4.83 -14.20 13.78
C TYR A 68 -4.29 -13.47 12.54
N ILE A 69 -4.95 -12.36 12.16
CA ILE A 69 -4.52 -11.50 11.06
C ILE A 69 -3.50 -10.49 11.56
N THR A 70 -2.37 -10.42 10.86
CA THR A 70 -1.37 -9.36 11.04
C THR A 70 -1.22 -8.59 9.74
N SER A 71 -0.84 -7.31 9.83
CA SER A 71 -0.60 -6.47 8.65
C SER A 71 0.36 -7.10 7.64
N SER A 72 1.29 -7.94 8.10
CA SER A 72 2.26 -8.64 7.24
C SER A 72 1.62 -9.59 6.22
N LEU A 73 0.40 -10.08 6.48
CA LEU A 73 -0.31 -11.03 5.61
C LEU A 73 -0.91 -10.37 4.37
N PHE A 74 -1.23 -9.07 4.41
CA PHE A 74 -1.93 -8.39 3.33
C PHE A 74 -1.26 -7.11 2.81
N SER A 75 -0.52 -6.38 3.66
CA SER A 75 -0.08 -5.00 3.34
C SER A 75 1.24 -4.89 2.59
N SER A 76 1.91 -6.02 2.31
CA SER A 76 3.21 -6.03 1.63
C SER A 76 3.15 -5.35 0.27
N ALA A 77 2.09 -5.59 -0.50
CA ALA A 77 1.85 -4.96 -1.80
C ALA A 77 1.71 -3.43 -1.69
N TRP A 78 1.00 -2.94 -0.67
CA TRP A 78 0.78 -1.51 -0.44
C TRP A 78 2.10 -0.76 -0.26
N PHE A 79 3.00 -1.30 0.56
CA PHE A 79 4.31 -0.68 0.84
C PHE A 79 5.32 -0.85 -0.29
N ILE A 80 5.36 -2.03 -0.92
CA ILE A 80 6.35 -2.36 -1.95
C ILE A 80 6.04 -1.65 -3.28
N THR A 81 4.76 -1.58 -3.63
CA THR A 81 4.32 -1.02 -4.91
C THR A 81 3.83 0.42 -4.78
N CYS A 82 3.76 0.97 -3.56
CA CYS A 82 3.18 2.29 -3.29
C CYS A 82 1.79 2.43 -3.92
N PHE A 83 0.93 1.41 -3.74
CA PHE A 83 -0.40 1.31 -4.36
C PHE A 83 -0.43 1.36 -5.91
N CYS A 84 0.70 1.14 -6.60
CA CYS A 84 0.67 0.99 -8.06
C CYS A 84 0.04 -0.34 -8.51
N ASN A 85 -0.04 -1.36 -7.66
CA ASN A 85 -0.73 -2.61 -7.97
C ASN A 85 -2.22 -2.40 -8.25
N SER A 86 -2.84 -1.37 -7.65
CA SER A 86 -4.24 -1.02 -7.87
C SER A 86 -4.52 -0.56 -9.30
N ILE A 87 -3.49 -0.13 -10.05
CA ILE A 87 -3.60 0.21 -11.48
C ILE A 87 -3.99 -1.00 -12.31
N SER A 88 -3.40 -2.16 -12.01
CA SER A 88 -3.66 -3.39 -12.76
C SER A 88 -5.07 -3.96 -12.51
N GLN A 89 -5.76 -3.49 -11.47
CA GLN A 89 -7.13 -3.86 -11.14
C GLN A 89 -8.17 -2.90 -11.79
N GLN A 90 -7.74 -1.89 -12.57
CA GLN A 90 -8.62 -0.86 -13.11
C GLN A 90 -9.49 -1.34 -14.28
N LYS A 91 -10.79 -1.02 -14.21
CA LYS A 91 -11.76 -1.07 -15.33
C LYS A 91 -12.30 0.32 -15.73
N THR A 92 -11.93 1.41 -15.04
CA THR A 92 -12.57 2.74 -15.19
C THR A 92 -11.57 3.88 -15.00
N ALA A 93 -11.75 4.99 -15.73
CA ALA A 93 -10.84 6.13 -15.79
C ALA A 93 -10.75 6.96 -14.50
N ASP A 94 -11.80 6.97 -13.67
CA ASP A 94 -11.90 7.84 -12.48
C ASP A 94 -10.88 7.51 -11.36
N LEU A 95 -10.36 6.27 -11.32
CA LEU A 95 -9.37 5.87 -10.32
C LEU A 95 -7.96 6.43 -10.62
N SER A 96 -7.71 6.90 -11.85
CA SER A 96 -6.47 7.55 -12.25
C SER A 96 -6.20 8.83 -11.45
N GLU A 97 -7.24 9.61 -11.15
CA GLU A 97 -7.10 10.91 -10.47
C GLU A 97 -6.76 10.76 -9.00
N ASN A 98 -7.42 9.83 -8.30
CA ASN A 98 -7.14 9.56 -6.88
C ASN A 98 -5.74 8.98 -6.69
N LEU A 99 -5.29 8.11 -7.59
CA LEU A 99 -3.94 7.57 -7.53
C LEU A 99 -2.89 8.66 -7.80
N LEU A 100 -3.12 9.55 -8.77
CA LEU A 100 -2.26 10.70 -9.00
C LEU A 100 -2.19 11.62 -7.79
N PHE A 101 -3.33 11.95 -7.19
CA PHE A 101 -3.39 12.76 -5.97
C PHE A 101 -2.63 12.10 -4.82
N PHE A 102 -2.78 10.79 -4.64
CA PHE A 102 -1.99 10.01 -3.69
C PHE A 102 -0.49 10.15 -3.99
N TRP A 103 -0.08 10.01 -5.25
CA TRP A 103 1.31 10.09 -5.67
C TRP A 103 1.92 11.48 -5.49
N ASP A 104 1.17 12.55 -5.76
CA ASP A 104 1.62 13.91 -5.50
C ASP A 104 1.96 14.11 -4.01
N ASN A 105 1.07 13.64 -3.12
CA ASN A 105 1.31 13.68 -1.68
C ASN A 105 2.46 12.75 -1.26
N PHE A 106 2.53 11.54 -1.82
CA PHE A 106 3.58 10.57 -1.52
C PHE A 106 4.97 11.11 -1.91
N ILE A 107 5.10 11.79 -3.05
CA ILE A 107 6.37 12.39 -3.44
C ILE A 107 6.81 13.46 -2.44
N VAL A 108 5.89 14.20 -1.82
CA VAL A 108 6.21 15.26 -0.85
C VAL A 108 6.48 14.71 0.55
N GLU A 109 5.58 13.88 1.09
CA GLU A 109 5.58 13.42 2.49
C GLU A 109 6.18 12.01 2.69
N GLY A 110 6.35 11.24 1.61
CA GLY A 110 6.87 9.87 1.65
C GLY A 110 5.92 8.85 2.27
N TYR A 111 6.51 7.81 2.87
CA TYR A 111 5.80 6.63 3.39
C TYR A 111 4.71 6.93 4.43
N THR A 112 4.76 8.08 5.10
CA THR A 112 3.68 8.55 5.99
C THR A 112 2.32 8.55 5.28
N VAL A 113 2.29 8.89 3.99
CA VAL A 113 1.05 8.88 3.18
C VAL A 113 0.50 7.48 3.01
N ILE A 114 1.37 6.48 2.80
CA ILE A 114 0.97 5.07 2.67
C ILE A 114 0.27 4.60 3.95
N PHE A 115 0.82 4.93 5.12
CA PHE A 115 0.19 4.60 6.40
C PHE A 115 -1.17 5.28 6.57
N LYS A 116 -1.27 6.58 6.26
CA LYS A 116 -2.54 7.32 6.33
C LYS A 116 -3.60 6.66 5.44
N VAL A 117 -3.25 6.34 4.20
CA VAL A 117 -4.16 5.73 3.21
C VAL A 117 -4.54 4.32 3.63
N ALA A 118 -3.61 3.50 4.14
CA ALA A 118 -3.92 2.17 4.66
C ALA A 118 -4.97 2.22 5.78
N ILE A 119 -4.84 3.16 6.74
CA ILE A 119 -5.83 3.34 7.81
C ILE A 119 -7.18 3.82 7.27
N ILE A 120 -7.18 4.76 6.31
CA ILE A 120 -8.41 5.25 5.68
C ILE A 120 -9.12 4.12 4.94
N LEU A 121 -8.40 3.31 4.17
CA LEU A 121 -8.97 2.16 3.46
C LEU A 121 -9.58 1.16 4.42
N LEU A 122 -8.83 0.74 5.45
CA LEU A 122 -9.35 -0.18 6.46
C LEU A 122 -10.59 0.37 7.17
N ARG A 123 -10.64 1.68 7.44
CA ARG A 123 -11.82 2.34 8.01
C ARG A 123 -13.02 2.31 7.06
N ILE A 124 -12.82 2.59 5.78
CA ILE A 124 -13.89 2.58 4.77
C ILE A 124 -14.52 1.19 4.67
N PHE A 125 -13.72 0.14 4.80
CA PHE A 125 -14.16 -1.24 4.65
C PHE A 125 -14.45 -1.95 5.99
N GLU A 126 -14.30 -1.28 7.12
CA GLU A 126 -14.41 -1.86 8.47
C GLU A 126 -15.73 -2.61 8.67
N GLU A 127 -16.87 -1.98 8.32
CA GLU A 127 -18.20 -2.61 8.45
C GLU A 127 -18.32 -3.93 7.68
N LYS A 128 -17.60 -4.07 6.56
CA LYS A 128 -17.59 -5.29 5.75
C LYS A 128 -16.59 -6.31 6.27
N LEU A 129 -15.52 -5.89 6.93
CA LEU A 129 -14.48 -6.77 7.48
C LEU A 129 -14.89 -7.44 8.78
N MET A 130 -15.61 -6.72 9.65
CA MET A 130 -16.04 -7.20 10.98
C MET A 130 -16.79 -8.55 10.99
N PRO A 131 -17.69 -8.88 10.03
CA PRO A 131 -18.38 -10.16 10.03
C PRO A 131 -17.59 -11.31 9.38
N LEU A 132 -16.44 -11.04 8.76
CA LEU A 132 -15.72 -12.05 7.97
C LEU A 132 -14.81 -12.91 8.83
N SER A 133 -14.68 -14.18 8.43
CA SER A 133 -13.66 -15.11 8.94
C SER A 133 -12.28 -14.81 8.35
N PHE A 134 -11.22 -15.39 8.94
CA PHE A 134 -9.84 -15.24 8.48
C PHE A 134 -9.66 -15.29 6.95
N GLU A 135 -10.15 -16.34 6.29
CA GLU A 135 -9.92 -16.56 4.86
C GLU A 135 -10.67 -15.54 4.00
N GLU A 136 -11.94 -15.30 4.33
CA GLU A 136 -12.79 -14.31 3.64
C GLU A 136 -12.21 -12.90 3.77
N MET A 137 -11.72 -12.58 4.96
CA MET A 137 -11.17 -11.27 5.25
C MET A 137 -9.83 -11.04 4.53
N LEU A 138 -8.93 -12.02 4.52
CA LEU A 138 -7.68 -11.90 3.76
C LEU A 138 -7.95 -11.75 2.27
N ASN A 139 -8.85 -12.56 1.71
CA ASN A 139 -9.25 -12.44 0.31
C ASN A 139 -9.84 -11.05 0.02
N TYR A 140 -10.68 -10.53 0.91
CA TYR A 140 -11.27 -9.21 0.75
C TYR A 140 -10.22 -8.09 0.84
N ILE A 141 -9.32 -8.13 1.81
CA ILE A 141 -8.31 -7.08 2.01
C ILE A 141 -7.32 -7.04 0.84
N VAL A 142 -6.95 -8.17 0.27
CA VAL A 142 -6.04 -8.23 -0.89
C VAL A 142 -6.67 -7.64 -2.16
N GLU A 143 -8.00 -7.61 -2.25
CA GLU A 143 -8.76 -6.94 -3.32
C GLU A 143 -8.98 -5.44 -3.07
N ILE A 144 -8.69 -4.93 -1.87
CA ILE A 144 -8.73 -3.48 -1.61
C ILE A 144 -7.60 -2.81 -2.42
N PRO A 145 -7.88 -1.69 -3.13
CA PRO A 145 -6.89 -0.92 -3.86
C PRO A 145 -5.62 -0.66 -3.07
#